data_AF-A0A0T7C0F0-F1
#
_entry.id   AF-A0A0T7C0F0-F1
#
_cell.length_a   1.000
_cell.length_b   1.000
_cell.length_c   1.000
_cell.angle_alpha   90.00
_cell.angle_beta   90.00
_cell.angle_gamma   90.00
#
_symmetry.space_group_name_H-M   'P 1'
#
loop_
_entity.id
_entity.type
_entity.pdbx_description
1 polymer ?
#
loop_
_entity_poly.entity_id
_entity_poly.type
_entity_poly.pdbx_seq_one_letter_code
_entity_poly.pdbx_strand_id
1 'polypeptide(L)'
;MGSQKVVNFISGHLDITQAEFDIHYRPLIERAIAQNECFILGDARGTDTLAQEYLWGRTEAVIVYHMFTSPRNNPGFLTRGGFRSDVERDTQMTLDSDQDIAWVRPGREQSGTQANRDRRNSLTSKSIK
;
A
#
# COMPACT_ATOMS: atom_id res chain seq x y z
N MET A 1 -1.88 8.52 26.55
CA MET A 1 -1.18 8.77 25.27
C MET A 1 -1.23 7.46 24.50
N GLY A 2 -2.11 7.36 23.50
CA GLY A 2 -2.17 6.14 22.67
C GLY A 2 -0.89 6.07 21.85
N SER A 3 -0.22 4.92 21.85
CA SER A 3 0.88 4.66 20.93
C SER A 3 0.38 4.88 19.49
N GLN A 4 1.16 5.59 18.68
CA GLN A 4 0.86 5.74 17.26
C GLN A 4 0.76 4.35 16.63
N LYS A 5 -0.31 4.11 15.88
CA LYS A 5 -0.50 2.84 15.16
C LYS A 5 0.46 2.78 13.98
N VAL A 6 1.06 1.61 13.76
CA VAL A 6 1.86 1.34 12.56
C VAL A 6 0.97 1.46 11.33
N VAL A 7 1.48 2.11 10.28
CA VAL A 7 0.80 2.28 9.00
C VAL A 7 1.53 1.47 7.93
N ASN A 8 0.81 0.56 7.28
CA ASN A 8 1.29 -0.32 6.22
C ASN A 8 0.95 0.24 4.84
N PHE A 9 1.96 0.42 3.99
CA PHE A 9 1.76 0.72 2.58
C PHE A 9 1.66 -0.57 1.77
N ILE A 10 0.46 -0.89 1.26
CA ILE A 10 0.25 -2.01 0.35
C ILE A 10 0.50 -1.54 -1.08
N SER A 11 1.40 -2.23 -1.80
CA SER A 11 1.59 -2.02 -3.24
C SER A 11 2.00 -3.31 -3.96
N GLY A 12 1.75 -3.38 -5.27
CA GLY A 12 2.03 -4.59 -6.03
C GLY A 12 1.72 -4.48 -7.53
N HIS A 13 1.67 -5.64 -8.17
CA HIS A 13 1.54 -5.74 -9.63
C HIS A 13 0.11 -5.54 -10.10
N LEU A 14 -0.05 -4.89 -11.25
CA LEU A 14 -1.36 -4.65 -11.89
C LEU A 14 -2.00 -5.94 -12.42
N ASP A 15 -1.19 -6.98 -12.64
CA ASP A 15 -1.55 -8.29 -13.19
C ASP A 15 -1.36 -9.42 -12.15
N ILE A 16 -1.45 -9.10 -10.86
CA ILE A 16 -1.42 -10.11 -9.80
C ILE A 16 -2.64 -11.03 -9.89
N THR A 17 -2.42 -12.33 -9.65
CA THR A 17 -3.50 -13.31 -9.52
C THR A 17 -4.01 -13.40 -8.09
N GLN A 18 -5.23 -13.93 -7.90
CA GLN A 18 -5.75 -14.22 -6.56
C GLN A 18 -4.83 -15.15 -5.77
N ALA A 19 -4.25 -16.16 -6.42
CA ALA A 19 -3.33 -17.11 -5.78
C ALA A 19 -2.03 -16.43 -5.31
N GLU A 20 -1.44 -15.55 -6.12
CA GLU A 20 -0.28 -14.76 -5.70
C GLU A 20 -0.63 -13.81 -4.55
N PHE A 21 -1.81 -13.19 -4.59
CA PHE A 21 -2.29 -12.34 -3.50
C PHE A 21 -2.44 -13.13 -2.19
N ASP A 22 -3.04 -14.32 -2.25
CA ASP A 22 -3.27 -15.17 -1.09
C ASP A 22 -1.96 -15.68 -0.47
N ILE A 23 -0.94 -15.93 -1.29
CA ILE A 23 0.37 -16.38 -0.81
C ILE A 23 1.18 -15.22 -0.22
N HIS A 24 1.19 -14.06 -0.89
CA HIS A 24 2.16 -13.00 -0.59
C HIS A 24 1.61 -11.83 0.22
N TYR A 25 0.30 -11.58 0.19
CA TYR A 25 -0.32 -10.41 0.82
C TYR A 25 -1.22 -10.79 1.99
N ARG A 26 -2.12 -11.76 1.79
CA ARG A 26 -3.13 -12.11 2.79
C ARG A 26 -2.55 -12.38 4.19
N PRO A 27 -1.49 -13.19 4.38
CA PRO A 27 -0.96 -13.47 5.72
C PRO A 27 -0.39 -12.22 6.41
N LEU A 28 0.20 -11.30 5.64
CA LEU A 28 0.76 -10.05 6.16
C LEU A 28 -0.35 -9.07 6.55
N ILE A 29 -1.40 -8.97 5.74
CA ILE A 29 -2.58 -8.15 6.03
C ILE A 29 -3.31 -8.67 7.27
N GLU A 30 -3.53 -9.99 7.38
CA GLU A 30 -4.17 -10.61 8.55
C GLU A 30 -3.38 -10.34 9.84
N ARG A 31 -2.06 -10.46 9.78
CA ARG A 31 -1.19 -10.12 10.90
C ARG A 31 -1.32 -8.64 11.29
N ALA A 32 -1.27 -7.72 10.33
CA ALA A 32 -1.41 -6.29 10.59
C ALA A 32 -2.79 -5.93 11.19
N ILE A 33 -3.87 -6.57 10.72
CA ILE A 33 -5.21 -6.44 11.32
C ILE A 33 -5.19 -6.91 12.79
N ALA A 34 -4.61 -8.09 13.06
CA ALA A 34 -4.52 -8.63 14.42
C ALA A 34 -3.70 -7.73 15.36
N GLN A 35 -2.76 -6.95 14.82
CA GLN A 35 -1.95 -5.97 15.54
C GLN A 35 -2.62 -4.58 15.62
N ASN A 36 -3.85 -4.42 15.11
CA ASN A 36 -4.60 -3.17 15.07
C ASN A 36 -3.88 -2.05 14.31
N GLU A 37 -3.11 -2.42 13.27
CA GLU A 37 -2.37 -1.51 12.41
C GLU A 37 -3.28 -0.89 11.33
N CYS A 38 -2.80 0.19 10.71
CA CYS A 38 -3.48 0.93 9.66
C CYS A 38 -2.93 0.57 8.27
N PHE A 39 -3.68 0.91 7.22
CA PHE A 39 -3.32 0.63 5.83
C PHE A 39 -3.46 1.88 4.97
N ILE A 40 -2.53 2.04 4.05
CA ILE A 40 -2.64 2.94 2.91
C ILE A 40 -2.33 2.15 1.64
N LEU A 41 -3.05 2.46 0.56
CA LEU A 41 -2.89 1.79 -0.73
C LEU A 41 -3.40 2.68 -1.86
N GLY A 42 -3.02 2.36 -3.08
CA GLY A 42 -3.49 3.06 -4.27
C GLY A 42 -4.89 2.65 -4.69
N ASP A 43 -5.32 3.23 -5.82
CA ASP A 43 -6.60 3.00 -6.48
C ASP A 43 -6.47 2.24 -7.81
N ALA A 44 -5.32 1.63 -8.07
CA ALA A 44 -5.05 0.94 -9.32
C ALA A 44 -5.78 -0.42 -9.40
N ARG A 45 -5.72 -1.05 -10.58
CA ARG A 45 -6.13 -2.46 -10.74
C ARG A 45 -5.09 -3.39 -10.13
N GLY A 46 -5.45 -4.66 -9.92
CA GLY A 46 -4.51 -5.69 -9.46
C GLY A 46 -4.41 -5.70 -7.94
N THR A 47 -3.18 -5.59 -7.40
CA THR A 47 -2.96 -5.68 -5.94
C THR A 47 -3.82 -4.70 -5.14
N ASP A 48 -3.93 -3.44 -5.58
CA ASP A 48 -4.74 -2.44 -4.90
C ASP A 48 -6.21 -2.86 -4.82
N THR A 49 -6.78 -3.35 -5.93
CA THR A 49 -8.17 -3.84 -5.97
C THR A 49 -8.38 -5.01 -5.02
N LEU A 50 -7.54 -6.05 -5.11
CA LEU A 50 -7.66 -7.23 -4.25
C LEU A 50 -7.46 -6.89 -2.77
N ALA A 51 -6.55 -5.96 -2.45
CA ALA A 51 -6.34 -5.49 -1.09
C ALA A 51 -7.55 -4.70 -0.56
N GLN A 52 -8.11 -3.78 -1.37
CA GLN A 52 -9.32 -3.04 -0.99
C GLN A 52 -10.50 -4.00 -0.74
N GLU A 53 -10.73 -4.96 -1.64
CA GLU A 53 -11.77 -5.99 -1.48
C GLU A 53 -11.54 -6.84 -0.23
N TYR A 54 -10.29 -7.22 0.05
CA TYR A 54 -9.97 -8.01 1.22
C TYR A 54 -10.21 -7.23 2.52
N LEU A 55 -9.78 -5.97 2.58
CA LEU A 55 -9.91 -5.12 3.76
C LEU A 55 -11.35 -4.68 4.03
N TRP A 56 -12.20 -4.62 2.99
CA TRP A 56 -13.57 -4.15 3.12
C TRP A 56 -14.38 -4.99 4.12
N GLY A 57 -15.03 -4.32 5.07
CA GLY A 57 -15.77 -4.94 6.16
C GLY A 57 -14.90 -5.62 7.25
N ARG A 58 -13.57 -5.63 7.11
CA ARG A 58 -12.64 -6.16 8.13
C ARG A 58 -12.00 -5.09 8.98
N THR A 59 -11.80 -3.90 8.43
CA THR A 59 -11.26 -2.74 9.15
C THR A 59 -11.65 -1.44 8.46
N GLU A 60 -11.82 -0.37 9.25
CA GLU A 60 -12.01 0.99 8.75
C GLU A 60 -10.69 1.77 8.68
N ALA A 61 -9.58 1.19 9.17
CA ALA A 61 -8.28 1.84 9.25
C ALA A 61 -7.54 1.83 7.91
N VAL A 62 -8.20 2.29 6.85
CA VAL A 62 -7.72 2.27 5.46
C VAL A 62 -7.87 3.64 4.82
N ILE A 63 -6.82 4.12 4.15
CA ILE A 63 -6.88 5.32 3.30
C ILE A 63 -6.44 4.97 1.88
N VAL A 64 -7.30 5.24 0.90
CA VAL A 64 -7.01 5.03 -0.52
C VAL A 64 -6.44 6.31 -1.14
N TYR A 65 -5.22 6.23 -1.65
CA TYR A 65 -4.55 7.33 -2.32
C TYR A 65 -4.85 7.29 -3.81
N HIS A 66 -5.20 8.44 -4.38
CA HIS A 66 -5.53 8.51 -5.80
C HIS A 66 -5.00 9.79 -6.47
N MET A 67 -4.81 9.71 -7.78
CA MET A 67 -4.45 10.87 -8.57
C MET A 67 -5.66 11.77 -8.81
N PHE A 68 -5.41 13.04 -9.09
CA PHE A 68 -6.41 14.02 -9.49
C PHE A 68 -7.54 14.17 -8.44
N THR A 69 -8.78 14.32 -8.89
CA THR A 69 -9.92 14.74 -8.05
C THR A 69 -10.74 13.58 -7.48
N SER A 70 -10.64 12.36 -8.04
CA SER A 70 -11.41 11.20 -7.59
C SER A 70 -10.66 9.89 -7.84
N PRO A 71 -10.88 8.85 -7.00
CA PRO A 71 -10.27 7.55 -7.20
C PRO A 71 -10.86 6.83 -8.41
N ARG A 72 -10.03 6.03 -9.10
CA ARG A 72 -10.47 5.09 -10.14
C ARG A 72 -11.27 3.95 -9.54
N ASN A 73 -10.81 3.42 -8.40
CA ASN A 73 -11.46 2.34 -7.65
C ASN A 73 -11.40 2.66 -6.14
N ASN A 74 -12.53 2.57 -5.47
CA ASN A 74 -12.64 2.65 -4.01
C ASN A 74 -14.00 2.06 -3.56
N PRO A 75 -14.05 1.02 -2.70
CA PRO A 75 -15.31 0.46 -2.21
C PRO A 75 -16.02 1.36 -1.18
N GLY A 76 -15.37 2.44 -0.71
CA GLY A 76 -15.96 3.39 0.24
C GLY A 76 -15.03 3.81 1.37
N PHE A 77 -13.73 3.50 1.29
CA PHE A 77 -12.75 3.95 2.27
C PHE A 77 -12.51 5.46 2.17
N LEU A 78 -11.92 6.03 3.23
CA LEU A 78 -11.41 7.39 3.21
C LEU A 78 -10.35 7.54 2.11
N THR A 79 -10.31 8.71 1.47
CA THR A 79 -9.43 8.96 0.34
C THR A 79 -8.47 10.11 0.59
N ARG A 80 -7.27 10.03 0.03
CA ARG A 80 -6.36 11.16 -0.11
C ARG A 80 -5.98 11.35 -1.58
N GLY A 81 -6.46 12.45 -2.14
CA GLY A 81 -6.32 12.79 -3.56
C GLY A 81 -5.35 13.93 -3.84
N GLY A 82 -5.38 14.42 -5.08
CA GLY A 82 -4.69 15.65 -5.51
C GLY A 82 -3.33 15.44 -6.16
N PHE A 83 -2.82 14.21 -6.21
CA PHE A 83 -1.52 13.90 -6.81
C PHE A 83 -1.57 13.95 -8.34
N ARG A 84 -0.51 14.44 -8.96
CA ARG A 84 -0.40 14.63 -10.43
C ARG A 84 0.30 13.48 -11.14
N SER A 85 1.01 12.62 -10.41
CA SER A 85 1.72 11.47 -10.95
C SER A 85 1.74 10.30 -9.97
N ASP A 86 1.97 9.09 -10.48
CA ASP A 86 2.22 7.91 -9.65
C ASP A 86 3.42 8.13 -8.72
N VAL A 87 4.50 8.74 -9.22
CA VAL A 87 5.71 9.02 -8.42
C VAL A 87 5.40 9.93 -7.23
N GLU A 88 4.63 10.99 -7.44
CA GLU A 88 4.23 11.91 -6.37
C GLU A 88 3.35 11.20 -5.33
N ARG A 89 2.31 10.49 -5.78
CA ARG A 89 1.41 9.72 -4.93
C ARG A 89 2.18 8.68 -4.11
N ASP A 90 3.02 7.89 -4.76
CA ASP A 90 3.76 6.78 -4.16
C ASP A 90 4.85 7.28 -3.21
N THR A 91 5.46 8.42 -3.51
CA THR A 91 6.39 9.09 -2.58
C THR A 91 5.64 9.52 -1.32
N GLN A 92 4.46 10.13 -1.46
CA GLN A 92 3.67 10.53 -0.32
C GLN A 92 3.20 9.32 0.51
N MET A 93 2.75 8.24 -0.12
CA MET A 93 2.42 7.00 0.59
C MET A 93 3.64 6.46 1.35
N THR A 94 4.83 6.47 0.73
CA THR A 94 6.05 6.03 1.42
C THR A 94 6.34 6.87 2.67
N LEU A 95 6.12 8.19 2.62
CA LEU A 95 6.32 9.11 3.74
C LEU A 95 5.25 8.99 4.83
N ASP A 96 4.02 8.67 4.46
CA ASP A 96 2.87 8.56 5.37
C ASP A 96 2.74 7.16 6.01
N SER A 97 3.68 6.25 5.74
CA SER A 97 3.66 4.88 6.25
C SER A 97 4.98 4.49 6.89
N ASP A 98 4.91 3.53 7.81
CA ASP A 98 6.06 3.05 8.58
C ASP A 98 6.73 1.87 7.86
N GLN A 99 5.94 1.02 7.18
CA GLN A 99 6.43 -0.19 6.52
C GLN A 99 5.68 -0.51 5.23
N ASP A 100 6.26 -1.39 4.40
CA ASP A 100 5.64 -1.85 3.15
C ASP A 100 5.14 -3.29 3.27
N ILE A 101 3.91 -3.53 2.79
CA ILE A 101 3.41 -4.85 2.42
C ILE A 101 3.46 -4.92 0.89
N ALA A 102 4.58 -5.41 0.37
CA ALA A 102 4.87 -5.40 -1.06
C ALA A 102 5.61 -6.67 -1.50
N TRP A 103 5.22 -7.20 -2.65
CA TRP A 103 5.88 -8.33 -3.27
C TRP A 103 6.29 -8.00 -4.71
N VAL A 104 7.57 -8.21 -5.00
CA VAL A 104 8.12 -8.07 -6.35
C VAL A 104 8.19 -9.47 -6.96
N ARG A 105 7.38 -9.71 -8.00
CA ARG A 105 7.39 -10.96 -8.75
C ARG A 105 8.81 -11.17 -9.32
N PRO A 106 9.40 -12.37 -9.20
CA PRO A 106 10.72 -12.65 -9.78
C PRO A 106 10.75 -12.27 -11.28
N GLY A 107 11.77 -11.51 -11.69
CA GLY A 107 11.90 -10.97 -13.05
C GLY A 107 11.16 -9.65 -13.30
N ARG A 108 10.59 -9.01 -12.26
CA ARG A 108 9.89 -7.72 -12.33
C ARG A 108 10.56 -6.65 -11.45
N GLU A 109 11.88 -6.68 -11.35
CA GLU A 109 12.68 -5.78 -10.50
C GLU A 109 12.73 -4.33 -11.03
N GLN A 110 12.20 -4.06 -12.23
CA GLN A 110 12.02 -2.70 -12.75
C GLN A 110 10.55 -2.22 -12.65
N SER A 111 9.82 -2.71 -11.65
CA SER A 111 8.41 -2.37 -11.40
C SER A 111 8.24 -1.18 -10.47
N GLY A 112 7.04 -0.56 -10.49
CA GLY A 112 6.67 0.46 -9.51
C GLY A 112 6.73 -0.04 -8.06
N THR A 113 6.42 -1.32 -7.84
CA THR A 113 6.57 -1.97 -6.52
C THR A 113 8.01 -2.02 -6.05
N GLN A 114 8.98 -2.32 -6.93
CA GLN A 114 10.39 -2.25 -6.56
C GLN A 114 10.78 -0.80 -6.23
N ALA A 115 10.34 0.17 -7.04
CA ALA A 115 10.61 1.59 -6.79
C ALA A 115 10.07 2.08 -5.43
N ASN A 116 8.94 1.56 -4.95
CA ASN A 116 8.42 1.83 -3.60
C ASN A 116 9.38 1.32 -2.51
N ARG A 117 9.83 0.07 -2.62
CA ARG A 117 10.78 -0.53 -1.67
C ARG A 117 12.10 0.24 -1.64
N ASP A 118 12.61 0.64 -2.82
CA ASP A 118 13.85 1.40 -2.93
C ASP A 118 13.72 2.79 -2.29
N ARG A 119 12.56 3.45 -2.44
CA ARG A 119 12.26 4.70 -1.74
C ARG A 119 12.31 4.51 -0.22
N ARG A 120 11.66 3.47 0.33
CA ARG A 120 11.68 3.22 1.78
C ARG A 120 13.09 2.93 2.30
N ASN A 121 13.84 2.07 1.60
CA ASN A 121 15.23 1.75 1.96
C ASN A 121 16.13 3.00 1.97
N SER A 122 15.86 3.94 1.06
CA SER A 122 16.59 5.21 0.99
C SER A 122 16.25 6.15 2.16
N LEU A 123 15.03 6.11 2.69
CA LEU A 123 14.63 6.87 3.88
C LEU A 123 15.28 6.30 5.15
N THR A 124 15.22 4.98 5.34
CA THR A 124 15.80 4.33 6.52
C THR A 124 17.32 4.51 6.57
N SER A 125 18.00 4.43 5.41
CA SER A 125 19.44 4.67 5.32
C SER A 125 19.86 6.11 5.67
N LYS A 126 18.97 7.08 5.46
CA LYS A 126 19.22 8.49 5.81
C LYS A 126 18.99 8.78 7.29
N SER A 127 18.11 8.05 7.96
CA SER A 127 17.84 8.20 9.39
C SER A 127 18.90 7.59 10.31
N ILE A 128 19.80 6.77 9.76
CA ILE A 128 20.87 6.06 10.50
C ILE A 128 22.23 6.80 10.39
N LYS A 129 22.30 7.91 9.63
CA LYS A 129 23.49 8.78 9.56
C LYS A 129 23.25 10.07 10.32
#